data_AF-A0A9P3QA55-F1
#
_entry.id   AF-A0A9P3QA55-F1
#
_cell.length_a   1.000
_cell.length_b   1.000
_cell.length_c   1.000
_cell.angle_alpha   90.00
_cell.angle_beta   90.00
_cell.angle_gamma   90.00
#
_symmetry.space_group_name_H-M   'P 1'
#
loop_
_entity.id
_entity.type
_entity.pdbx_description
1 polymer ?
#
loop_
_entity_poly.entity_id
_entity_poly.type
_entity_poly.pdbx_seq_one_letter_code
_entity_poly.pdbx_strand_id
1 'polypeptide(L)'
;MFVATDRSDRLGTGPQLVPAWMVVGAWEHLCAHGELTQDELLNDLNVKRSAFVCALLAQFEDVMVESAPATTLQLIRGQTP
;
A
#
# COMPACT_ATOMS: atom_id res chain seq x y z
N MET A 1 -3.00 -12.51 -5.26
CA MET A 1 -3.02 -13.00 -3.86
C MET A 1 -4.43 -12.83 -3.29
N PHE A 2 -4.98 -13.78 -2.54
CA PHE A 2 -6.26 -13.59 -1.85
C PHE A 2 -6.03 -13.06 -0.43
N VAL A 3 -6.83 -12.07 -0.02
CA VAL A 3 -6.69 -11.37 1.25
C VAL A 3 -8.04 -11.29 1.95
N ALA A 4 -8.08 -11.80 3.18
CA ALA A 4 -9.17 -11.55 4.12
C ALA A 4 -8.85 -10.27 4.90
N THR A 5 -9.85 -9.40 5.04
CA THR A 5 -9.81 -8.24 5.92
C THR A 5 -11.05 -8.25 6.80
N ASP A 6 -10.99 -7.57 7.94
CA ASP A 6 -12.16 -7.42 8.82
C ASP A 6 -13.39 -6.87 8.06
N ARG A 7 -13.17 -6.00 7.05
CA ARG A 7 -14.22 -5.56 6.13
C ARG A 7 -14.80 -6.70 5.29
N SER A 8 -13.98 -7.58 4.70
CA SER A 8 -14.51 -8.68 3.87
C SER A 8 -15.26 -9.71 4.70
N ASP A 9 -14.85 -9.90 5.95
CA ASP A 9 -15.50 -10.78 6.92
C ASP A 9 -16.85 -10.21 7.35
N ARG A 10 -16.91 -8.92 7.70
CA ARG A 10 -18.17 -8.21 8.00
C ARG A 10 -19.17 -8.24 6.86
N LEU A 11 -18.68 -8.19 5.61
CA LEU A 11 -19.54 -8.23 4.41
C LEU A 11 -19.90 -9.64 3.95
N GLY A 12 -19.36 -10.70 4.58
CA GLY A 12 -19.63 -12.09 4.18
C GLY A 12 -19.14 -12.45 2.77
N THR A 13 -18.21 -11.66 2.23
CA THR A 13 -17.75 -11.80 0.83
C THR A 13 -16.53 -12.69 0.67
N GLY A 14 -16.00 -13.21 1.79
CA GLY A 14 -14.80 -14.02 1.84
C GLY A 14 -13.52 -13.26 1.47
N PRO A 15 -12.36 -13.92 1.52
CA PRO A 15 -11.09 -13.37 1.04
C PRO A 15 -11.24 -12.91 -0.42
N GLN A 16 -10.62 -11.80 -0.79
CA GLN A 16 -10.66 -11.39 -2.19
C GLN A 16 -9.33 -11.03 -2.79
N LEU A 17 -9.34 -11.08 -4.11
CA LEU A 17 -8.17 -11.00 -4.94
C LEU A 17 -7.56 -9.60 -4.89
N VAL A 18 -6.28 -9.55 -4.56
CA VAL A 18 -5.35 -8.46 -4.85
C VAL A 18 -4.52 -8.92 -6.05
N PRO A 19 -4.81 -8.39 -7.26
CA PRO A 19 -4.01 -8.62 -8.45
C PRO A 19 -2.58 -8.11 -8.27
N ALA A 20 -1.61 -8.74 -8.94
CA ALA A 20 -0.20 -8.38 -8.82
C ALA A 20 0.08 -6.92 -9.19
N TRP A 21 -0.62 -6.39 -10.20
CA TRP A 21 -0.43 -5.00 -10.65
C TRP A 21 -0.67 -3.98 -9.54
N MET A 22 -1.54 -4.27 -8.55
CA MET A 22 -1.80 -3.34 -7.45
C MET A 22 -0.57 -3.13 -6.58
N VAL A 23 0.21 -4.19 -6.35
CA VAL A 23 1.43 -4.13 -5.55
C VAL A 23 2.55 -3.53 -6.38
N VAL A 24 2.70 -3.98 -7.64
CA VAL A 24 3.74 -3.49 -8.55
C VAL A 24 3.58 -2.00 -8.82
N GLY A 25 2.39 -1.54 -9.20
CA GLY A 25 2.13 -0.13 -9.49
C GLY A 25 2.27 0.78 -8.27
N ALA A 26 1.86 0.29 -7.09
CA ALA A 26 2.08 1.01 -5.83
C ALA A 26 3.58 1.16 -5.52
N TRP A 27 4.35 0.08 -5.68
CA TRP A 27 5.80 0.10 -5.45
C TRP A 27 6.53 1.02 -6.44
N GLU A 28 6.18 0.95 -7.72
CA GLU A 28 6.73 1.83 -8.76
C GLU A 28 6.43 3.29 -8.46
N HIS A 29 5.20 3.61 -8.04
CA HIS A 29 4.82 4.97 -7.65
C HIS A 29 5.62 5.48 -6.44
N LEU A 30 5.73 4.68 -5.38
CA LEU A 30 6.49 5.01 -4.19
C LEU A 30 7.98 5.23 -4.51
N CYS A 31 8.56 4.39 -5.38
CA CYS A 31 9.94 4.55 -5.83
C CYS A 31 10.16 5.85 -6.62
N ALA A 32 9.20 6.22 -7.47
CA ALA A 32 9.28 7.40 -8.32
C ALA A 32 9.13 8.72 -7.53
N HIS A 33 8.22 8.76 -6.56
CA HIS A 33 7.86 9.99 -5.85
C HIS A 33 8.52 10.11 -4.47
N GLY A 34 8.93 8.99 -3.86
CA GLY A 34 9.54 8.95 -2.53
C GLY A 34 8.52 8.89 -1.39
N GLU A 35 7.26 9.18 -1.66
CA GLU A 35 6.13 9.03 -0.75
C GLU A 35 4.92 8.42 -1.46
N LEU A 36 4.02 7.82 -0.68
CA LEU A 36 2.76 7.29 -1.16
C LEU A 36 1.72 7.27 -0.03
N THR A 37 0.58 7.89 -0.28
CA THR A 37 -0.56 7.88 0.64
C THR A 37 -1.59 6.81 0.29
N GLN A 38 -2.37 6.39 1.28
CA GLN A 38 -3.50 5.48 1.03
C GLN A 38 -4.56 6.09 0.11
N ASP A 39 -4.68 7.42 0.08
CA ASP A 39 -5.61 8.16 -0.77
C ASP A 39 -5.19 8.09 -2.25
N GLU A 40 -3.93 8.38 -2.56
CA GLU A 40 -3.36 8.26 -3.91
C GLU A 40 -3.48 6.83 -4.44
N LEU A 41 -3.25 5.82 -3.59
CA LEU A 41 -3.51 4.44 -3.95
C LEU A 41 -4.96 4.22 -4.41
N LEU A 42 -5.93 4.73 -3.65
CA LEU A 42 -7.34 4.50 -3.94
C LEU A 42 -7.84 5.32 -5.12
N ASN A 43 -7.52 6.61 -5.16
CA ASN A 43 -8.13 7.59 -6.05
C ASN A 43 -7.33 7.79 -7.34
N ASP A 44 -6.00 7.75 -7.27
CA ASP A 44 -5.14 8.06 -8.43
C ASP A 44 -4.69 6.78 -9.15
N LEU A 45 -4.35 5.75 -8.38
CA LEU A 45 -3.87 4.47 -8.90
C LEU A 45 -4.98 3.40 -9.02
N ASN A 46 -6.20 3.70 -8.55
CA ASN A 46 -7.36 2.79 -8.51
C ASN A 46 -7.06 1.42 -7.84
N VAL A 47 -6.14 1.43 -6.87
CA VAL A 47 -5.78 0.27 -6.05
C VAL A 47 -6.84 0.08 -4.98
N LYS A 48 -7.85 -0.72 -5.32
CA LYS A 48 -8.83 -1.19 -4.35
C LYS A 48 -8.13 -2.04 -3.30
N ARG A 49 -8.57 -1.93 -2.04
CA ARG A 49 -7.90 -2.56 -0.87
C ARG A 49 -6.53 -1.94 -0.58
N SER A 50 -6.40 -0.64 -0.83
CA SER A 50 -5.19 0.17 -0.56
C SER A 50 -4.61 -0.07 0.83
N ALA A 51 -5.43 -0.22 1.87
CA ALA A 51 -4.96 -0.55 3.23
C ALA A 51 -4.12 -1.83 3.32
N PHE A 52 -4.48 -2.90 2.59
CA PHE A 52 -3.66 -4.12 2.55
C PHE A 52 -2.35 -3.86 1.81
N VAL A 53 -2.40 -3.13 0.70
CA VAL A 53 -1.19 -2.80 -0.08
C VAL A 53 -0.24 -1.93 0.74
N CYS A 54 -0.75 -0.95 1.49
CA CYS A 54 0.05 -0.17 2.44
C CYS A 54 0.71 -1.07 3.49
N ALA A 55 -0.06 -1.95 4.13
CA ALA A 55 0.47 -2.86 5.16
C ALA A 55 1.55 -3.81 4.61
N LEU A 56 1.40 -4.26 3.35
CA LEU A 56 2.39 -5.09 2.67
C LEU A 56 3.67 -4.32 2.37
N LEU A 57 3.58 -3.12 1.78
CA LEU A 57 4.75 -2.29 1.47
C LEU A 57 5.49 -1.84 2.72
N ALA A 58 4.75 -1.59 3.81
CA ALA A 58 5.33 -1.25 5.12
C ALA A 58 6.20 -2.38 5.72
N GLN A 59 6.22 -3.59 5.14
CA GLN A 59 7.14 -4.66 5.53
C GLN A 59 8.51 -4.56 4.85
N PHE A 60 8.67 -3.69 3.85
CA PHE A 60 9.95 -3.55 3.14
C PHE A 60 10.90 -2.69 3.97
N GLU A 61 12.17 -3.10 4.06
CA GLU A 61 13.16 -2.46 4.93
C GLU A 61 13.37 -0.96 4.65
N ASP A 62 13.18 -0.57 3.39
CA ASP A 62 13.35 0.81 2.93
C ASP A 62 12.07 1.66 3.04
N VAL A 63 10.99 1.15 3.64
CA VAL A 63 9.70 1.84 3.74
C VAL A 63 9.38 2.20 5.19
N MET A 64 9.22 3.49 5.46
CA MET A 64 8.80 4.03 6.75
C MET A 64 7.31 4.40 6.71
N VAL A 65 6.57 4.07 7.77
CA VAL A 65 5.18 4.52 7.93
C VAL A 65 5.15 5.81 8.74
N GLU A 66 4.75 6.91 8.11
CA GLU A 66 4.41 8.14 8.82
C GLU A 66 2.94 8.08 9.26
N SER A 67 2.73 8.13 10.57
CA SER A 67 1.39 8.20 11.16
C SER A 67 0.91 9.65 11.20
N ALA A 68 0.25 10.08 10.13
CA ALA A 68 -0.61 11.26 10.10
C ALA A 68 -2.10 10.79 10.24
N PRO A 69 -3.10 11.69 10.38
CA PRO A 69 -4.52 11.29 10.33
C PRO A 69 -4.91 10.45 9.08
N ALA A 70 -4.05 10.40 8.06
CA ALA A 70 -4.01 9.38 7.02
C ALA A 70 -2.66 8.63 7.07
N THR A 71 -2.66 7.32 6.79
CA THR A 71 -1.43 6.51 6.71
C THR A 71 -0.61 6.93 5.49
N THR A 72 0.61 7.42 5.73
CA THR A 72 1.57 7.82 4.69
C THR A 72 2.77 6.88 4.72
N LEU A 73 3.26 6.45 3.56
CA LEU A 73 4.50 5.68 3.40
C LEU A 73 5.59 6.57 2.81
N GLN A 74 6.81 6.49 3.35
CA GLN A 74 7.99 7.18 2.84
C GLN A 74 9.12 6.19 2.54
N LEU A 75 9.90 6.48 1.50
CA LEU A 75 11.08 5.70 1.14
C LEU A 75 12.33 6.25 1.84
N ILE A 76 13.03 5.43 2.60
CA ILE A 76 14.32 5.78 3.22
C ILE A 76 15.41 5.66 2.14
N ARG A 77 15.85 6.78 1.57
CA ARG A 77 17.04 6.77 0.71
C ARG A 77 18.30 6.75 1.55
N GLY A 78 19.01 5.62 1.54
CA GLY A 78 20.37 5.55 2.07
C GLY A 78 21.29 6.53 1.34
N GLN A 79 21.95 7.42 2.10
CA GLN A 79 23.09 8.17 1.59
C GLN A 79 24.15 7.18 1.09
N THR A 80 24.39 7.16 -0.21
CA THR A 80 25.58 6.48 -0.76
C THR A 80 26.71 7.52 -0.80
N PRO A 81 27.93 7.19 -0.33
CA PRO A 81 29.08 8.11 -0.31
C PRO A 81 29.59 8.51 -1.69
#